data_AF-A0A1X0Y2F0-F1
#
_entry.id   AF-A0A1X0Y2F0-F1
#
_cell.length_a   1.000
_cell.length_b   1.000
_cell.length_c   1.000
_cell.angle_alpha   90.00
_cell.angle_beta   90.00
_cell.angle_gamma   90.00
#
_symmetry.space_group_name_H-M   'P 1'
#
loop_
_entity.id
_entity.type
_entity.pdbx_description
1 polymer ?
#
loop_
_entity_poly.entity_id
_entity_poly.type
_entity_poly.pdbx_seq_one_letter_code
_entity_poly.pdbx_strand_id
1 'polypeptide(L)' 'MTAKTCPICKQDNNCGLHADAGPCWCVEVEVPGALIDLVPPELQRKACICLSCIEAFTEDPKLFAARYAG' A
#
# COMPACT_ATOMS: atom_id res chain seq x y z
N MET A 1 -14.84 -1.89 -8.73
CA MET A 1 -14.62 -0.74 -7.83
C MET A 1 -13.27 -0.96 -7.17
N THR A 2 -12.28 -0.12 -7.44
CA THR A 2 -10.97 -0.20 -6.77
C THR A 2 -11.17 0.23 -5.33
N ALA A 3 -10.79 -0.61 -4.36
CA ALA A 3 -10.83 -0.22 -2.95
C ALA A 3 -9.98 1.04 -2.79
N LYS A 4 -10.57 2.14 -2.31
CA LYS A 4 -9.87 3.41 -2.05
C LYS A 4 -9.16 3.43 -0.70
N THR A 5 -9.20 2.32 0.04
CA THR A 5 -8.67 2.23 1.39
C THR A 5 -7.44 1.34 1.38
N CYS A 6 -6.36 1.82 1.98
CA CYS A 6 -5.16 1.03 2.21
C CYS A 6 -5.49 -0.16 3.12
N PRO A 7 -5.16 -1.40 2.71
CA PRO A 7 -5.52 -2.58 3.50
C PRO A 7 -4.74 -2.66 4.82
N ILE A 8 -3.64 -1.92 4.97
CA ILE A 8 -2.78 -1.91 6.16
C ILE A 8 -3.24 -0.83 7.14
N CYS A 9 -3.10 0.45 6.78
CA CYS A 9 -3.37 1.57 7.70
C CYS A 9 -4.84 2.03 7.73
N LYS A 10 -5.70 1.47 6.87
CA LYS A 10 -7.13 1.82 6.73
C LYS A 10 -7.42 3.28 6.37
N GLN A 11 -6.42 4.05 5.97
CA GLN A 11 -6.58 5.40 5.40
C GLN A 11 -6.79 5.34 3.88
N ASP A 12 -7.04 6.48 3.24
CA ASP A 12 -7.12 6.56 1.77
C ASP A 12 -5.81 6.09 1.13
N ASN A 13 -5.89 5.25 0.09
CA ASN A 13 -4.73 4.80 -0.64
C ASN A 13 -4.27 5.76 -1.74
N ASN A 14 -5.07 6.79 -2.04
CA ASN A 14 -4.82 7.79 -3.07
C ASN A 14 -4.40 7.14 -4.40
N CYS A 15 -5.03 6.01 -4.74
CA CYS A 15 -4.78 5.35 -6.02
C CYS A 15 -5.33 6.20 -7.16
N GLY A 16 -4.42 6.73 -7.98
CA GLY A 16 -4.71 7.56 -9.15
C GLY A 16 -4.90 6.78 -10.45
N LEU A 17 -4.96 5.43 -10.43
CA LEU A 17 -5.00 4.62 -11.66
C LEU A 17 -6.17 4.97 -12.59
N HIS A 18 -7.27 5.50 -12.04
CA HIS A 18 -8.44 5.98 -12.79
C HIS A 18 -8.71 7.47 -12.54
N ALA A 19 -7.72 8.22 -12.07
CA ALA A 19 -7.84 9.66 -11.90
C ALA A 19 -7.49 10.37 -13.21
N ASP A 20 -8.23 11.41 -13.55
CA ASP A 20 -7.97 12.27 -14.72
C ASP A 20 -6.69 13.12 -14.56
N ALA A 21 -5.97 12.97 -13.44
CA ALA A 21 -4.86 13.82 -13.00
C ALA A 21 -3.46 13.31 -13.41
N GLY A 22 -3.36 12.23 -14.19
CA GLY A 22 -2.07 11.70 -14.67
C GLY A 22 -1.71 10.31 -14.11
N PRO A 23 -0.47 9.83 -14.35
CA PRO A 23 -0.06 8.50 -13.92
C PRO A 23 -0.07 8.39 -12.39
N CYS A 24 -0.58 7.27 -11.87
CA CYS A 24 -0.53 6.98 -10.44
C CYS A 24 0.92 6.74 -10.01
N TRP A 25 1.29 7.17 -8.79
CA TRP A 25 2.59 6.87 -8.17
C TRP A 25 2.94 5.37 -8.22
N CYS A 26 1.94 4.48 -8.29
CA CYS A 26 2.13 3.04 -8.30
C CYS A 26 2.82 2.50 -9.57
N VAL A 27 3.01 3.31 -10.62
CA VAL A 27 3.79 2.92 -11.80
C VAL A 27 5.29 3.20 -11.66
N GLU A 28 5.67 3.99 -10.66
CA GLU A 28 7.05 4.45 -10.45
C GLU A 28 7.72 3.83 -9.21
N VAL A 29 6.93 3.21 -8.32
CA VAL A 29 7.44 2.64 -7.06
C VAL A 29 7.39 1.12 -7.07
N GLU A 30 8.44 0.51 -6.54
CA GLU A 30 8.47 -0.92 -6.25
C GLU A 30 7.82 -1.18 -4.88
N VAL A 31 6.87 -2.11 -4.84
CA VAL A 31 6.21 -2.51 -3.58
C VAL A 31 6.95 -3.71 -3.00
N PRO A 32 7.57 -3.61 -1.81
CA PRO A 32 8.31 -4.71 -1.22
C PRO A 32 7.43 -5.95 -0.99
N GLY A 33 7.91 -7.14 -1.35
CA GLY A 33 7.17 -8.40 -1.15
C GLY A 33 6.77 -8.63 0.31
N ALA A 34 7.69 -8.36 1.24
CA ALA A 34 7.43 -8.47 2.68
C ALA A 34 6.33 -7.51 3.18
N LEU A 35 6.12 -6.38 2.51
CA LEU A 35 5.00 -5.49 2.81
C LEU A 35 3.67 -6.05 2.29
N ILE A 36 3.69 -6.74 1.14
CA ILE A 36 2.52 -7.44 0.60
C ILE A 36 2.10 -8.58 1.53
N ASP A 37 3.05 -9.26 2.17
CA ASP A 37 2.76 -10.33 3.13
C ASP A 37 2.00 -9.85 4.38
N LEU A 38 2.06 -8.55 4.70
CA LEU A 38 1.26 -7.92 5.76
C LEU A 38 -0.18 -7.62 5.35
N VAL A 39 -0.51 -7.73 4.06
CA VAL A 39 -1.87 -7.51 3.55
C VAL A 39 -2.71 -8.78 3.75
N PRO A 40 -3.98 -8.67 4.19
CA PRO A 40 -4.89 -9.82 4.26
C PRO A 40 -4.89 -10.63 2.95
N PRO A 41 -4.80 -11.97 3.00
CA PRO A 41 -4.63 -12.80 1.81
C PRO A 41 -5.64 -12.53 0.70
N GLU A 42 -6.88 -12.20 1.06
CA GLU A 42 -7.94 -11.89 0.09
C GLU A 42 -7.72 -10.58 -0.68
N LEU A 43 -6.93 -9.66 -0.12
CA LEU A 43 -6.61 -8.34 -0.68
C LEU A 43 -5.21 -8.25 -1.31
N GLN A 44 -4.33 -9.23 -1.09
CA GLN A 44 -2.99 -9.26 -1.68
C GLN A 44 -3.07 -9.19 -3.21
N ARG A 45 -2.29 -8.27 -3.80
CA ARG A 45 -2.27 -7.99 -5.25
C ARG A 45 -3.63 -7.59 -5.85
N LYS A 46 -4.62 -7.22 -5.02
CA LYS A 46 -5.95 -6.76 -5.44
C LYS A 46 -6.33 -5.37 -4.92
N ALA A 47 -5.72 -4.94 -3.81
CA ALA A 47 -5.89 -3.60 -3.25
C ALA A 47 -4.56 -2.83 -3.27
N CYS A 48 -4.63 -1.52 -3.53
CA CYS A 48 -3.45 -0.66 -3.48
C CYS A 48 -3.06 -0.38 -2.03
N ILE A 49 -1.78 -0.55 -1.72
CA ILE A 49 -1.14 -0.07 -0.49
C ILE A 49 -0.84 1.42 -0.69
N CYS A 50 -1.10 2.29 0.28
CA CYS A 50 -0.82 3.72 0.11
C CYS A 50 0.70 3.99 0.02
N LEU A 51 1.08 5.06 -0.69
CA LEU A 51 2.48 5.47 -0.81
C LEU A 51 3.14 5.65 0.56
N SER A 52 2.45 6.25 1.53
CA SER A 52 3.00 6.44 2.88
C SER A 52 3.32 5.12 3.60
N CYS A 53 2.57 4.03 3.35
CA CYS A 53 2.90 2.73 3.92
C CYS A 53 4.10 2.10 3.22
N ILE A 54 4.25 2.32 1.91
CA ILE A 54 5.40 1.84 1.13
C ILE A 54 6.67 2.56 1.61
N GLU A 55 6.63 3.88 1.74
CA GLU A 55 7.74 4.70 2.21
C GLU A 55 8.12 4.34 3.65
N ALA A 56 7.14 4.29 4.58
CA ALA A 56 7.41 3.97 5.98
C ALA A 56 7.97 2.55 6.17
N PHE A 57 7.49 1.58 5.39
CA PHE A 57 8.06 0.23 5.41
C PHE A 57 9.47 0.21 4.84
N THR A 58 9.74 0.97 3.77
CA THR A 58 11.07 1.04 3.16
C THR A 58 12.09 1.68 4.09
N GLU A 59 11.68 2.67 4.89
CA GLU A 59 12.52 3.33 5.89
C GLU A 59 12.85 2.42 7.08
N ASP A 60 11.85 1.79 7.70
CA ASP A 60 12.06 0.85 8.80
C ASP A 60 11.02 -0.29 8.79
N PRO A 61 11.34 -1.43 8.12
CA PRO A 61 10.46 -2.59 8.07
C PRO A 61 10.10 -3.16 9.44
N LYS A 62 11.02 -3.06 10.42
CA LYS A 62 10.82 -3.64 11.77
C LYS A 62 9.84 -2.80 12.56
N LEU A 63 10.02 -1.49 12.58
CA LEU A 63 9.11 -0.57 13.24
C LEU A 63 7.72 -0.61 12.58
N PHE A 64 7.68 -0.69 11.25
CA PHE A 64 6.43 -0.82 10.52
C PHE A 64 5.68 -2.11 10.89
N ALA A 65 6.37 -3.26 10.87
CA ALA A 65 5.77 -4.54 11.25
C ALA A 65 5.28 -4.52 12.71
N ALA A 66 6.05 -3.93 13.63
CA ALA A 66 5.62 -3.78 15.03
C ALA A 66 4.32 -2.96 15.18
N ARG A 67 4.04 -2.06 14.24
CA ARG A 67 2.84 -1.20 14.25
C ARG A 67 1.64 -1.85 13.55
N TYR A 68 1.86 -2.67 12.54
CA TYR A 68 0.80 -3.09 11.62
C TYR A 68 0.67 -4.60 11.38
N ALA A 69 1.60 -5.44 11.87
CA ALA A 69 1.56 -6.90 11.68
C ALA A 69 0.72 -7.63 12.75
N GLY A 70 -0.41 -7.05 13.17
CA GLY A 70 -1.29 -7.56 14.23
C GLY A 70 -2.63 -8.06 13.71
#